data_AF-A0A7Y4QMJ8-F1
#
_entry.id   AF-A0A7Y4QMJ8-F1
#
_cell.length_a   1.000
_cell.length_b   1.000
_cell.length_c   1.000
_cell.angle_alpha   90.00
_cell.angle_beta   90.00
_cell.angle_gamma   90.00
#
_symmetry.space_group_name_H-M   'P 1'
#
loop_
_entity.id
_entity.type
_entity.pdbx_description
1 polymer ?
#
loop_
_entity_poly.entity_id
_entity_poly.type
_entity_poly.pdbx_seq_one_letter_code
_entity_poly.pdbx_strand_id
1 'polypeptide(L)'
;MPTKFERLIGDYCLRQGVLIPSGFARLTPSRYAIIRTHLTPPKLIAKTWFKTADVVYYIEHFLLSELGGKLSQSIRILDFQEGVELSYTGMKRLDKIGTFSISDETKND
;
A
#
# COMPACT_ATOMS: atom_id res chain seq x y z
N MET A 1 -19.84 -8.64 0.66
CA MET A 1 -18.74 -9.09 -0.23
C MET A 1 -17.61 -8.09 -0.13
N PRO A 2 -16.34 -8.51 -0.16
CA PRO A 2 -15.21 -7.59 -0.15
C PRO A 2 -15.23 -6.71 -1.39
N THR A 3 -14.83 -5.45 -1.25
CA THR A 3 -14.68 -4.55 -2.40
C THR A 3 -13.52 -4.99 -3.30
N LYS A 4 -13.46 -4.48 -4.55
CA LYS A 4 -12.34 -4.76 -5.47
C LYS A 4 -11.00 -4.57 -4.77
N PHE A 5 -10.76 -3.40 -4.17
CA PHE A 5 -9.46 -3.10 -3.56
C PHE A 5 -9.20 -3.89 -2.28
N GLU A 6 -10.23 -4.18 -1.48
CA GLU A 6 -10.09 -5.07 -0.33
C GLU A 6 -9.58 -6.46 -0.76
N ARG A 7 -10.14 -7.01 -1.84
CA ARG A 7 -9.69 -8.28 -2.42
C ARG A 7 -8.26 -8.17 -2.97
N LEU A 8 -8.00 -7.19 -3.83
CA LEU A 8 -6.68 -7.04 -4.48
C LEU A 8 -5.55 -6.86 -3.47
N ILE A 9 -5.76 -6.02 -2.46
CA ILE A 9 -4.78 -5.79 -1.39
C ILE A 9 -4.65 -7.04 -0.51
N GLY A 10 -5.76 -7.68 -0.16
CA GLY A 10 -5.77 -8.91 0.65
C GLY A 10 -4.99 -10.05 -0.02
N ASP A 11 -5.28 -10.33 -1.29
CA ASP A 11 -4.63 -11.38 -2.08
C ASP A 11 -3.12 -11.12 -2.22
N TYR A 12 -2.73 -9.87 -2.46
CA TYR A 12 -1.32 -9.47 -2.48
C TYR A 12 -0.65 -9.73 -1.13
N CYS A 13 -1.28 -9.29 -0.03
CA CYS A 13 -0.71 -9.46 1.30
C CYS A 13 -0.53 -10.94 1.67
N LEU A 14 -1.53 -11.77 1.36
CA LEU A 14 -1.46 -13.22 1.57
C LEU A 14 -0.28 -13.84 0.80
N ARG A 15 -0.14 -13.52 -0.50
CA ARG A 15 0.96 -14.06 -1.32
C ARG A 15 2.34 -13.60 -0.86
N GLN A 16 2.44 -12.40 -0.30
CA GLN A 16 3.72 -11.78 0.09
C GLN A 16 4.05 -11.96 1.58
N GLY A 17 3.23 -12.69 2.35
CA GLY A 17 3.43 -12.87 3.79
C GLY A 17 3.33 -11.56 4.59
N VAL A 18 2.52 -10.61 4.11
CA VAL A 18 2.29 -9.32 4.76
C VAL A 18 1.14 -9.45 5.74
N LEU A 19 1.36 -9.02 6.99
CA LEU A 19 0.35 -8.99 8.01
C LEU A 19 -0.67 -7.88 7.74
N ILE A 20 -1.94 -8.27 7.62
CA ILE A 20 -3.09 -7.36 7.51
C ILE A 20 -3.55 -6.98 8.93
N PRO A 21 -3.58 -5.69 9.29
CA PRO A 21 -4.05 -5.25 10.61
C PRO A 21 -5.50 -5.65 10.91
N SER A 22 -5.77 -5.98 12.17
CA SER A 22 -7.13 -6.18 12.67
C SER A 22 -7.95 -4.90 12.50
N GLY A 23 -8.83 -4.88 11.49
CA GLY A 23 -9.64 -3.72 11.15
C GLY A 23 -9.43 -3.16 9.74
N PHE A 24 -8.59 -3.78 8.91
CA PHE A 24 -8.38 -3.39 7.50
C PHE A 24 -9.69 -3.17 6.72
N ALA A 25 -10.71 -4.00 6.93
CA ALA A 25 -12.00 -3.89 6.24
C ALA A 25 -13.06 -3.04 7.00
N ARG A 26 -12.70 -2.37 8.11
CA ARG A 26 -13.67 -1.52 8.85
C ARG A 26 -14.03 -0.24 8.09
N LEU A 27 -13.06 0.30 7.34
CA LEU A 27 -13.26 1.38 6.40
C LEU A 27 -12.91 0.82 5.03
N THR A 28 -13.69 1.18 4.00
CA THR A 28 -13.50 0.67 2.64
C THR A 28 -12.08 0.97 2.12
N PRO A 29 -11.20 -0.04 2.00
CA PRO A 29 -9.88 0.15 1.43
C PRO A 29 -10.00 0.64 0.00
N SER A 30 -9.05 1.46 -0.43
CA SER A 30 -9.07 2.05 -1.76
C SER A 30 -7.78 1.75 -2.53
N ARG A 31 -7.48 2.54 -3.55
CA ARG A 31 -6.45 2.31 -4.56
C ARG A 31 -5.03 2.14 -4.01
N TYR A 32 -4.65 2.93 -3.01
CA TYR A 32 -3.27 2.98 -2.55
C TYR A 32 -3.07 2.31 -1.20
N ALA A 33 -1.93 1.64 -1.05
CA ALA A 33 -1.47 1.12 0.23
C ALA A 33 0.03 1.31 0.42
N ILE A 34 0.46 1.30 1.67
CA ILE A 34 1.87 1.27 2.07
C ILE A 34 2.12 -0.06 2.80
N ILE A 35 3.28 -0.68 2.61
CA ILE A 35 3.75 -1.82 3.39
C ILE A 35 4.99 -1.40 4.16
N ARG A 36 5.00 -1.60 5.49
CA ARG A 36 6.20 -1.46 6.32
C ARG A 36 7.03 -2.73 6.18
N THR A 37 8.05 -2.68 5.34
CA THR A 37 8.91 -3.83 5.01
C THR A 37 9.95 -4.17 6.07
N HIS A 38 10.35 -3.19 6.89
CA HIS A 38 11.33 -3.39 7.96
C HIS A 38 10.78 -4.16 9.18
N LEU A 39 9.47 -4.41 9.24
CA LEU A 39 8.86 -5.19 10.32
C LEU A 39 8.86 -6.68 9.97
N THR A 40 8.86 -7.54 10.98
CA THR A 40 8.80 -9.00 10.80
C THR A 40 7.60 -9.58 11.56
N PRO A 41 6.54 -10.05 10.87
CA PRO A 41 6.33 -9.95 9.42
C PRO A 41 6.11 -8.49 8.95
N PRO A 42 6.30 -8.19 7.64
CA PRO A 42 5.93 -6.90 7.07
C PRO A 42 4.47 -6.57 7.35
N LYS A 43 4.14 -5.30 7.54
CA LYS A 43 2.77 -4.89 7.91
C LYS A 43 2.13 -3.97 6.90
N LEU A 44 0.87 -4.23 6.58
CA LEU A 44 0.06 -3.39 5.71
C LEU A 44 -0.38 -2.11 6.44
N ILE A 45 -0.29 -0.99 5.74
CA ILE A 45 -0.99 0.26 6.03
C ILE A 45 -1.86 0.56 4.82
N ALA A 46 -3.14 0.26 4.93
CA ALA A 46 -4.12 0.57 3.91
C ALA A 46 -5.31 1.25 4.57
N LYS A 47 -5.58 2.47 4.12
CA LYS A 47 -6.72 3.29 4.55
C LYS A 47 -7.64 3.51 3.34
N THR A 48 -8.49 4.53 3.40
CA THR A 48 -9.39 4.96 2.33
C THR A 48 -8.70 5.81 1.24
N TRP A 49 -7.42 5.58 0.98
CA TRP A 49 -6.61 6.44 0.11
C TRP A 49 -6.90 6.22 -1.37
N PHE A 50 -7.57 7.19 -1.97
CA PHE A 50 -7.91 7.18 -3.39
C PHE A 50 -6.97 8.06 -4.23
N LYS A 51 -6.30 9.05 -3.61
CA LYS A 51 -5.39 9.98 -4.30
C LYS A 51 -3.99 9.88 -3.71
N THR A 52 -2.97 10.16 -4.52
CA THR A 52 -1.57 10.20 -4.08
C THR A 52 -1.34 11.21 -2.95
N ALA A 53 -2.11 12.31 -2.94
CA ALA A 53 -2.04 13.32 -1.88
C ALA A 53 -2.32 12.74 -0.48
N ASP A 54 -3.22 11.76 -0.35
CA ASP A 54 -3.51 11.13 0.95
C ASP A 54 -2.33 10.28 1.44
N VAL A 55 -1.67 9.60 0.51
CA VAL A 55 -0.47 8.78 0.76
C VAL A 55 0.69 9.69 1.18
N VAL A 56 0.93 10.76 0.43
CA VAL A 56 1.94 11.78 0.73
C VAL A 56 1.69 12.41 2.10
N TYR A 57 0.45 12.82 2.37
CA TYR A 57 0.07 13.38 3.67
C TYR A 57 0.42 12.41 4.80
N TYR A 58 0.10 11.13 4.64
CA TYR A 58 0.42 10.14 5.66
C TYR A 58 1.92 9.94 5.86
N ILE A 59 2.70 9.91 4.77
CA ILE A 59 4.16 9.83 4.85
C ILE A 59 4.71 11.04 5.60
N GLU A 60 4.30 12.26 5.22
CA GLU A 60 4.83 13.50 5.78
C GLU A 60 4.51 13.68 7.27
N HIS A 61 3.30 13.31 7.69
CA HIS A 61 2.82 13.60 9.05
C HIS A 61 3.08 12.46 10.04
N PHE A 62 3.31 11.23 9.58
CA PHE A 62 3.45 10.07 10.46
C PHE A 62 4.74 9.29 10.24
N LEU A 63 5.10 8.99 8.98
CA LEU A 63 6.22 8.08 8.71
C LEU A 63 7.57 8.79 8.65
N LEU A 64 7.64 10.05 8.21
CA LEU A 64 8.90 10.80 8.18
C LEU A 64 9.48 11.01 9.57
N SER A 65 8.65 11.37 10.55
CA SER A 65 9.08 11.54 11.93
C SER A 65 9.52 10.23 12.58
N GLU A 66 8.85 9.11 12.22
CA GLU A 66 9.18 7.79 12.76
C GLU A 66 10.44 7.17 12.13
N LEU A 67 10.58 7.25 10.80
CA LEU A 67 11.59 6.49 10.05
C LEU A 67 12.76 7.35 9.55
N GLY A 68 12.58 8.68 9.45
CA GLY A 68 13.60 9.62 9.01
C GLY A 68 14.31 9.19 7.74
N GLY A 69 15.65 9.23 7.75
CA GLY A 69 16.49 8.84 6.61
C GLY A 69 16.40 7.37 6.19
N LYS A 70 15.70 6.51 6.96
CA LYS A 70 15.47 5.10 6.61
C LYS A 70 14.16 4.87 5.89
N LEU A 71 13.33 5.91 5.67
CA LEU A 71 11.99 5.79 5.11
C LEU A 71 11.96 4.95 3.84
N SER A 72 12.77 5.29 2.84
CA SER A 72 12.77 4.64 1.52
C SER A 72 13.11 3.15 1.57
N GLN A 73 13.90 2.72 2.55
CA GLN A 73 14.27 1.31 2.73
C GLN A 73 13.24 0.55 3.59
N SER A 74 12.41 1.30 4.32
CA SER A 74 11.52 0.79 5.37
C SER A 74 10.08 0.61 4.91
N ILE A 75 9.73 1.11 3.73
CA ILE A 75 8.38 1.03 3.17
C ILE A 75 8.37 0.65 1.69
N ARG A 76 7.23 0.13 1.24
CA ARG A 76 6.85 0.04 -0.19
C ARG A 76 5.50 0.72 -0.38
N ILE A 77 5.35 1.48 -1.46
CA ILE A 77 4.11 2.18 -1.79
C ILE A 77 3.53 1.54 -3.05
N LEU A 78 2.28 1.10 -2.99
CA LEU A 78 1.65 0.32 -4.06
C LEU A 78 0.38 1.00 -4.53
N ASP A 79 0.24 1.10 -5.85
CA ASP A 79 -0.98 1.45 -6.55
C ASP A 79 -1.64 0.19 -7.08
N PHE A 80 -2.73 -0.23 -6.43
CA PHE A 80 -3.49 -1.43 -6.79
C PHE A 80 -4.48 -1.22 -7.92
N GLN A 81 -4.63 0.00 -8.44
CA GLN A 81 -5.39 0.20 -9.67
C GLN A 81 -4.52 -0.07 -10.89
N GLU A 82 -3.28 0.41 -10.87
CA GLU A 82 -2.37 0.37 -12.03
C GLU A 82 -1.33 -0.76 -11.95
N GLY A 83 -1.20 -1.42 -10.79
CA GLY A 83 -0.21 -2.49 -10.58
C GLY A 83 1.21 -1.95 -10.57
N VAL A 84 1.41 -0.77 -9.98
CA VAL A 84 2.71 -0.10 -9.96
C VAL A 84 3.24 0.15 -8.56
N GLU A 85 4.55 0.01 -8.43
CA GLU A 85 5.27 0.40 -7.23
C GLU A 85 5.74 1.85 -7.35
N LEU A 86 5.54 2.61 -6.29
CA LEU A 86 5.85 4.03 -6.21
C LEU A 86 6.95 4.26 -5.16
N SER A 87 7.76 5.28 -5.38
CA SER A 87 8.73 5.78 -4.40
C SER A 87 8.39 7.22 -4.03
N TYR A 88 8.54 7.55 -2.74
CA TYR A 88 8.47 8.92 -2.27
C TYR A 88 9.83 9.59 -2.40
N THR A 89 9.92 10.57 -3.29
CA THR A 89 11.17 11.30 -3.61
C THR A 89 11.30 12.62 -2.85
N GLY A 90 10.37 12.92 -1.96
CA GLY A 90 10.26 14.22 -1.30
C GLY A 90 9.38 15.20 -2.10
N MET A 91 9.30 16.45 -1.63
CA MET A 91 8.56 17.53 -2.30
C MET A 91 7.10 17.18 -2.66
N LYS A 92 6.44 16.32 -1.87
CA LYS A 92 5.06 15.85 -2.11
C LYS A 92 4.87 15.03 -3.40
N ARG A 93 5.91 14.35 -3.89
CA ARG A 93 5.85 13.57 -5.14
C ARG A 93 6.01 12.07 -4.90
N LEU A 94 5.30 11.31 -5.74
CA LEU A 94 5.43 9.86 -5.87
C LEU A 94 5.80 9.52 -7.31
N ASP A 95 6.92 8.85 -7.49
CA ASP A 95 7.42 8.44 -8.80
C ASP A 95 7.28 6.93 -8.98
N LYS A 96 6.89 6.49 -10.17
CA LYS A 96 6.82 5.07 -10.51
C LYS A 96 8.23 4.49 -10.56
N ILE A 97 8.47 3.44 -9.80
CA ILE A 97 9.77 2.73 -9.75
C ILE A 97 9.69 1.27 -10.19
N GLY A 98 8.48 0.72 -10.35
CA GLY A 98 8.31 -0.67 -10.76
C GLY A 98 6.87 -1.04 -11.08
N THR A 99 6.67 -2.30 -11.42
CA THR A 99 5.36 -2.91 -11.65
C THR A 99 5.24 -4.21 -10.84
N PHE A 100 4.00 -4.58 -10.51
CA PHE A 100 3.69 -5.86 -9.87
C PHE A 100 2.41 -6.44 -10.45
N SER A 101 2.28 -7.76 -10.40
CA SER A 101 1.08 -8.45 -10.87
C SER A 101 -0.05 -8.32 -9.86
N ILE A 102 -1.14 -7.71 -10.31
CA ILE A 102 -2.44 -7.77 -9.66
C ILE A 102 -3.15 -9.00 -10.19
N SER A 103 -3.57 -9.90 -9.31
CA SER A 103 -4.34 -11.07 -9.71
C SER A 103 -5.80 -10.66 -9.84
N ASP A 104 -6.25 -10.34 -11.05
CA ASP A 104 -7.68 -10.24 -11.36
C ASP A 104 -8.22 -11.66 -11.66
N GLU A 105 -8.41 -12.48 -10.63
CA GLU A 105 -9.22 -13.70 -10.79
C GLU A 105 -10.70 -13.36 -10.68
N THR A 106 -11.23 -12.82 -11.77
CA THR A 106 -12.66 -12.93 -12.10
C THR A 106 -12.79 -13.26 -13.59
N LYS A 107 -12.47 -14.51 -13.92
CA LYS A 107 -13.24 -15.23 -14.94
C LYS A 107 -14.21 -16.12 -14.17
N ASN A 108 -15.44 -15.66 -14.00
CA ASN A 108 -16.55 -16.59 -13.83
C ASN A 108 -16.90 -17.07 -15.25
N ASP A 109 -16.67 -18.35 -15.52
CA ASP A 109 -17.44 -19.10 -16.52
C ASP A 109 -18.92 -19.13 -16.12
#